data_AF-A0A851ZAK6-F1
#
_entry.id   AF-A0A851ZAK6-F1
#
_cell.length_a   1.000
_cell.length_b   1.000
_cell.length_c   1.000
_cell.angle_alpha   90.00
_cell.angle_beta   90.00
_cell.angle_gamma   90.00
#
_symmetry.space_group_name_H-M   'P 1'
#
loop_
_entity.id
_entity.type
_entity.pdbx_description
1 polymer ?
#
loop_
_entity_poly.entity_id
_entity_poly.type
_entity_poly.pdbx_seq_one_letter_code
_entity_poly.pdbx_strand_id
1 'polypeptide(L)'
;AGMNGTAIENFVCVIFNVSFMNCTWHVGRTASEDTQYFLYWKTSRKEDFTGCQNYIKDNCGRHTGCRFQNVTIENKRAYFLVNGSRNGKNIQSELILTCISNSIIVERLTPPLNVTVNCTKTSHGCEIRWQPPHTSHVKRHACFKYEIAIENK
;
A
#
# COMPACT_ATOMS: atom_id res chain seq x y z
N ALA A 1 -20.73 -26.06 6.00
CA ALA A 1 -19.53 -26.40 5.23
C ALA A 1 -18.95 -25.10 4.67
N GLY A 2 -17.77 -24.68 5.12
CA GLY A 2 -17.09 -23.51 4.57
C GLY A 2 -16.63 -23.82 3.15
N MET A 3 -16.92 -22.94 2.19
CA MET A 3 -16.50 -23.15 0.80
C MET A 3 -15.01 -22.86 0.69
N ASN A 4 -14.19 -23.91 0.81
CA ASN A 4 -12.76 -23.84 0.55
C ASN A 4 -12.53 -23.29 -0.89
N GLY A 5 -11.92 -22.10 -1.00
CA GLY A 5 -11.50 -21.51 -2.29
C GLY A 5 -12.21 -20.22 -2.75
N THR A 6 -13.17 -19.69 -1.98
CA THR A 6 -13.80 -18.37 -2.26
C THR A 6 -12.99 -17.19 -1.69
N ALA A 7 -12.05 -17.50 -0.79
CA ALA A 7 -11.02 -16.64 -0.22
C ALA A 7 -10.25 -15.87 -1.30
N ILE A 8 -9.83 -14.64 -0.97
CA ILE A 8 -9.01 -13.85 -1.89
C ILE A 8 -7.57 -14.36 -1.90
N GLU A 9 -6.89 -14.26 -3.04
CA GLU A 9 -5.49 -14.65 -3.18
C GLU A 9 -4.60 -13.43 -3.47
N ASN A 10 -3.29 -13.54 -3.21
CA ASN A 10 -2.29 -12.49 -3.53
C ASN A 10 -2.65 -11.08 -3.04
N PHE A 11 -3.11 -10.97 -1.79
CA PHE A 11 -3.39 -9.68 -1.17
C PHE A 11 -2.09 -8.90 -0.90
N VAL A 12 -1.96 -7.73 -1.54
CA VAL A 12 -0.82 -6.83 -1.39
C VAL A 12 -1.30 -5.40 -1.25
N CYS A 13 -0.67 -4.62 -0.38
CA CYS A 13 -0.90 -3.17 -0.25
C CYS A 13 0.38 -2.38 -0.53
N VAL A 14 0.25 -1.28 -1.24
CA VAL A 14 1.35 -0.35 -1.55
C VAL A 14 0.98 1.04 -1.07
N ILE A 15 1.82 1.61 -0.21
CA ILE A 15 1.72 3.02 0.18
C ILE A 15 2.50 3.85 -0.84
N PHE A 16 1.94 4.97 -1.26
CA PHE A 16 2.58 5.90 -2.17
C PHE A 16 2.14 7.33 -1.85
N ASN A 17 2.93 8.30 -2.31
CA ASN A 17 2.66 9.71 -2.07
C ASN A 17 2.38 10.02 -0.58
N VAL A 18 3.14 9.37 0.31
CA VAL A 18 3.11 9.51 1.78
C VAL A 18 1.84 8.98 2.47
N SER A 19 0.64 9.26 1.95
CA SER A 19 -0.61 9.00 2.66
C SER A 19 -1.69 8.31 1.82
N PHE A 20 -1.34 7.77 0.65
CA PHE A 20 -2.26 6.96 -0.16
C PHE A 20 -1.87 5.50 -0.07
N MET A 21 -2.86 4.60 -0.03
CA MET A 21 -2.61 3.16 -0.03
C MET A 21 -3.50 2.46 -1.06
N ASN A 22 -2.87 1.73 -1.97
CA ASN A 22 -3.56 0.84 -2.90
C ASN A 22 -3.42 -0.59 -2.42
N CYS A 23 -4.53 -1.26 -2.16
CA CYS A 23 -4.55 -2.70 -1.90
C CYS A 23 -5.18 -3.42 -3.08
N THR A 24 -4.60 -4.55 -3.48
CA THR A 24 -5.09 -5.37 -4.60
C THR A 24 -5.07 -6.84 -4.21
N TRP A 25 -5.98 -7.60 -4.80
CA TRP A 25 -6.07 -9.05 -4.61
C TRP A 25 -6.60 -9.73 -5.88
N HIS A 26 -6.42 -11.04 -5.93
CA HIS A 26 -7.09 -11.89 -6.90
C HIS A 26 -8.37 -12.47 -6.30
N VAL A 27 -9.37 -12.62 -7.17
CA VAL A 27 -10.61 -13.31 -6.86
C VAL A 27 -10.30 -14.79 -6.57
N GLY A 28 -10.97 -15.36 -5.58
CA GLY A 28 -10.79 -16.77 -5.23
C GLY A 28 -11.15 -17.69 -6.39
N ARG A 29 -10.38 -18.77 -6.58
CA ARG A 29 -10.52 -19.66 -7.75
C ARG A 29 -11.90 -20.28 -7.89
N THR A 30 -12.62 -20.49 -6.78
CA THR A 30 -13.97 -21.07 -6.79
C THR A 30 -15.06 -20.02 -6.55
N ALA A 31 -14.70 -18.74 -6.54
CA ALA A 31 -15.66 -17.65 -6.41
C ALA A 31 -16.46 -17.48 -7.70
N SER A 32 -17.78 -17.52 -7.59
CA SER A 32 -18.70 -17.29 -8.69
C SER A 32 -18.78 -15.79 -9.06
N GLU A 33 -19.32 -15.47 -10.25
CA GLU A 33 -19.42 -14.09 -10.75
C GLU A 33 -20.28 -13.17 -9.87
N ASP A 34 -21.25 -13.74 -9.15
CA ASP A 34 -22.10 -13.06 -8.16
C ASP A 34 -21.41 -12.82 -6.81
N THR A 35 -20.13 -13.16 -6.67
CA THR A 35 -19.33 -12.89 -5.47
C THR A 35 -18.80 -11.46 -5.47
N GLN A 36 -19.01 -10.73 -4.38
CA GLN A 36 -18.50 -9.38 -4.15
C GLN A 36 -17.62 -9.31 -2.89
N TYR A 37 -16.57 -8.51 -2.94
CA TYR A 37 -15.59 -8.37 -1.86
C TYR A 37 -15.62 -6.97 -1.23
N PHE A 38 -15.38 -6.88 0.07
CA PHE A 38 -15.34 -5.62 0.80
C PHE A 38 -14.11 -5.57 1.69
N LEU A 39 -13.30 -4.53 1.55
CA LEU A 39 -12.08 -4.36 2.31
C LEU A 39 -12.27 -3.33 3.42
N TYR A 40 -11.78 -3.68 4.59
CA TYR A 40 -11.70 -2.83 5.77
C TYR A 40 -10.30 -2.87 6.35
N TRP A 41 -9.85 -1.78 6.97
CA TRP A 41 -8.54 -1.74 7.62
C TRP A 41 -8.55 -0.87 8.89
N LYS A 42 -7.56 -1.06 9.78
CA LYS A 42 -7.33 -0.22 10.97
C LYS A 42 -5.86 -0.22 11.39
N THR A 43 -5.43 0.79 12.16
CA THR A 43 -4.03 0.94 12.61
C THR A 43 -3.78 0.52 14.06
N SER A 44 -4.85 0.23 14.80
CA SER A 44 -4.77 -0.20 16.19
C SER A 44 -5.91 -1.16 16.53
N ARG A 45 -5.71 -2.00 17.55
CA ARG A 45 -6.78 -2.88 18.04
C ARG A 45 -7.96 -2.09 18.61
N LYS A 46 -7.70 -0.90 19.17
CA LYS A 46 -8.69 -0.02 19.82
C LYS A 46 -9.45 0.87 18.84
N GLU A 47 -8.97 1.00 17.61
CA GLU A 47 -9.62 1.80 16.57
C GLU A 47 -10.67 0.97 15.83
N ASP A 48 -11.67 1.67 15.29
CA ASP A 48 -12.68 1.08 14.42
C ASP A 48 -12.10 0.81 13.01
N PHE A 49 -12.75 -0.12 12.32
CA PHE A 49 -12.40 -0.43 10.94
C PHE A 49 -12.85 0.68 10.00
N THR A 50 -11.92 1.17 9.20
CA THR A 50 -12.20 2.07 8.07
C THR A 50 -12.51 1.23 6.83
N GLY A 51 -13.70 1.41 6.27
CA GLY A 51 -14.09 0.78 5.01
C GLY A 51 -13.39 1.40 3.81
N CYS A 52 -13.28 0.63 2.73
CA CYS A 52 -12.74 1.12 1.46
C CYS A 52 -13.48 2.36 0.95
N GLN A 53 -12.72 3.39 0.56
CA GLN A 53 -13.27 4.64 0.03
C GLN A 53 -13.50 4.58 -1.49
N ASN A 54 -12.62 3.87 -2.21
CA ASN A 54 -12.71 3.77 -3.67
C ASN A 54 -12.25 2.39 -4.15
N TYR A 55 -13.19 1.57 -4.63
CA TYR A 55 -12.93 0.22 -5.10
C TYR A 55 -12.39 0.19 -6.53
N ILE A 56 -11.40 -0.68 -6.74
CA ILE A 56 -10.95 -1.10 -8.07
C ILE A 56 -11.79 -2.32 -8.46
N LYS A 57 -12.30 -2.34 -9.69
CA LYS A 57 -13.22 -3.37 -10.17
C LYS A 57 -12.63 -4.11 -11.37
N ASP A 58 -12.93 -5.40 -11.47
CA ASP A 58 -12.68 -6.17 -12.69
C ASP A 58 -13.77 -5.94 -13.74
N ASN A 59 -13.65 -6.63 -14.89
CA ASN A 59 -14.61 -6.54 -15.99
C ASN A 59 -16.01 -7.04 -15.62
N CYS A 60 -16.14 -7.86 -14.57
CA CYS A 60 -17.42 -8.35 -14.05
C CYS A 60 -18.00 -7.42 -12.97
N GLY A 61 -17.32 -6.31 -12.64
CA GLY A 61 -17.72 -5.37 -11.60
C GLY A 61 -17.40 -5.83 -10.17
N ARG A 62 -16.66 -6.93 -10.00
CA ARG A 62 -16.23 -7.42 -8.68
C ARG A 62 -15.08 -6.59 -8.17
N HIS A 63 -15.08 -6.31 -6.88
CA HIS A 63 -14.01 -5.57 -6.23
C HIS A 63 -12.75 -6.44 -6.16
N THR A 64 -11.68 -5.96 -6.80
CA THR A 64 -10.36 -6.60 -6.86
C THR A 64 -9.26 -5.74 -6.24
N GLY A 65 -9.64 -4.57 -5.73
CA GLY A 65 -8.74 -3.69 -5.03
C GLY A 65 -9.45 -2.53 -4.35
N CYS A 66 -8.69 -1.75 -3.61
CA CYS A 66 -9.15 -0.56 -2.92
C CYS A 66 -8.08 0.53 -2.94
N ARG A 67 -8.51 1.78 -3.02
CA ARG A 67 -7.69 2.97 -2.78
C ARG A 67 -8.16 3.66 -1.51
N PHE A 68 -7.25 3.82 -0.55
CA PHE A 68 -7.43 4.62 0.65
C PHE A 68 -6.66 5.93 0.54
N GLN A 69 -7.22 6.97 1.12
CA GLN A 69 -6.64 8.30 1.26
C GLN A 69 -6.42 8.60 2.75
N ASN A 70 -5.45 9.48 3.05
CA ASN A 70 -5.13 9.93 4.41
C ASN A 70 -4.75 8.78 5.36
N VAL A 71 -3.96 7.84 4.85
CA VAL A 71 -3.48 6.65 5.57
C VAL A 71 -2.26 7.04 6.41
N THR A 72 -2.33 6.84 7.73
CA THR A 72 -1.21 7.13 8.65
C THR A 72 -0.83 5.87 9.40
N ILE A 73 0.34 5.30 9.10
CA ILE A 73 0.78 4.02 9.69
C ILE A 73 1.95 4.22 10.67
N GLU A 74 2.35 5.46 10.97
CA GLU A 74 3.51 5.80 11.81
C GLU A 74 3.70 4.90 13.06
N ASN A 75 4.60 3.91 12.97
CA ASN A 75 4.90 2.91 14.01
C ASN A 75 3.69 2.09 14.51
N LYS A 76 2.60 2.06 13.75
CA LYS A 76 1.36 1.36 14.07
C LYS A 76 1.23 0.07 13.26
N ARG A 77 0.48 -0.91 13.79
CA ARG A 77 0.18 -2.14 13.07
C ARG A 77 -1.08 -1.97 12.23
N ALA A 78 -0.99 -2.20 10.93
CA ALA A 78 -2.15 -2.29 10.07
C ALA A 78 -2.82 -3.66 10.26
N TYR A 79 -4.14 -3.68 10.29
CA TYR A 79 -4.95 -4.90 10.29
C TYR A 79 -5.95 -4.78 9.15
N PHE A 80 -6.08 -5.82 8.34
CA PHE A 80 -7.00 -5.86 7.22
C PHE A 80 -8.09 -6.91 7.44
N LEU A 81 -9.25 -6.67 6.87
CA LEU A 81 -10.39 -7.60 6.88
C LEU A 81 -11.03 -7.56 5.51
N VAL A 82 -11.18 -8.74 4.88
CA VAL A 82 -11.87 -8.87 3.61
C VAL A 82 -13.10 -9.75 3.77
N ASN A 83 -14.27 -9.17 3.50
CA ASN A 83 -15.54 -9.87 3.53
C ASN A 83 -15.99 -10.23 2.12
N GLY A 84 -16.40 -11.47 1.91
CA GLY A 84 -17.08 -11.90 0.69
C GLY A 84 -18.60 -12.01 0.90
N SER A 85 -19.39 -11.46 -0.02
CA SER A 85 -20.84 -11.66 -0.10
C SER A 85 -21.25 -12.25 -1.45
N ARG A 86 -22.33 -13.03 -1.48
CA ARG A 86 -22.95 -13.57 -2.69
C ARG A 86 -24.45 -13.49 -2.56
N ASN A 87 -25.11 -12.93 -3.57
CA ASN A 87 -26.56 -12.67 -3.55
C ASN A 87 -27.04 -11.97 -2.27
N GLY A 88 -26.24 -11.01 -1.78
CA GLY A 88 -26.52 -10.27 -0.54
C GLY A 88 -26.32 -11.04 0.76
N LYS A 89 -25.88 -12.31 0.72
CA LYS A 89 -25.54 -13.10 1.90
C LYS A 89 -24.02 -13.17 2.08
N ASN A 90 -23.55 -12.96 3.30
CA ASN A 90 -22.14 -13.14 3.63
C ASN A 90 -21.76 -14.61 3.50
N ILE A 91 -20.72 -14.90 2.72
CA ILE A 91 -20.31 -16.26 2.40
C ILE A 91 -19.14 -16.68 3.28
N GLN A 92 -18.21 -15.77 3.49
CA GLN A 92 -17.05 -15.97 4.35
C GLN A 92 -16.39 -14.60 4.60
N SER A 93 -16.23 -14.24 5.87
CA SER A 93 -15.36 -13.13 6.28
C SER A 93 -13.97 -13.71 6.51
N GLU A 94 -13.03 -13.42 5.63
CA GLU A 94 -11.64 -13.80 5.84
C GLU A 94 -10.94 -12.66 6.57
N LEU A 95 -10.74 -12.88 7.86
CA LEU A 95 -9.96 -11.97 8.69
C LEU A 95 -8.48 -12.22 8.41
N ILE A 96 -7.92 -11.52 7.43
CA ILE A 96 -6.47 -11.50 7.20
C ILE A 96 -5.82 -10.58 8.26
N LEU A 97 -5.61 -11.14 9.45
CA LEU A 97 -4.86 -10.52 10.54
C LEU A 97 -3.36 -10.50 10.22
N THR A 98 -2.94 -9.72 9.23
CA THR A 98 -1.50 -9.48 9.01
C THR A 98 -1.03 -8.46 10.03
N CYS A 99 -0.48 -8.93 11.16
CA CYS A 99 0.43 -8.07 11.92
C CYS A 99 1.62 -7.74 11.01
N ILE A 100 1.97 -6.46 10.90
CA ILE A 100 3.09 -5.98 10.08
C ILE A 100 4.38 -6.75 10.42
N SER A 101 4.68 -7.77 9.63
CA SER A 101 6.03 -8.30 9.43
C SER A 101 6.34 -8.18 7.93
N ASN A 102 6.87 -7.01 7.56
CA ASN A 102 7.69 -6.71 6.38
C ASN A 102 7.25 -7.11 4.95
N SER A 103 6.18 -7.87 4.72
CA SER A 103 5.95 -8.51 3.41
C SER A 103 4.69 -8.04 2.66
N ILE A 104 3.70 -7.47 3.34
CA ILE A 104 2.38 -7.17 2.73
C ILE A 104 2.17 -5.69 2.42
N ILE A 105 2.85 -4.80 3.15
CA ILE A 105 2.82 -3.35 2.88
C ILE A 105 4.19 -2.95 2.37
N VAL A 106 4.24 -2.47 1.13
CA VAL A 106 5.44 -1.88 0.53
C VAL A 106 5.24 -0.38 0.42
N GLU A 107 6.17 0.42 0.95
CA GLU A 107 6.16 1.86 0.72
C GLU A 107 6.96 2.18 -0.55
N ARG A 108 6.28 2.74 -1.55
CA ARG A 108 6.90 3.30 -2.74
C ARG A 108 7.32 4.74 -2.46
N LEU A 109 8.62 4.91 -2.22
CA LEU A 109 9.25 6.19 -1.96
C LEU A 109 9.21 7.10 -3.20
N THR A 110 9.07 8.40 -2.98
CA THR A 110 9.27 9.42 -4.02
C THR A 110 10.77 9.64 -4.26
N PRO A 111 11.15 10.30 -5.38
CA PRO A 111 12.52 10.78 -5.55
C PRO A 111 12.96 11.73 -4.42
N PRO A 112 14.29 11.92 -4.25
CA PRO A 112 14.83 12.93 -3.33
C PRO A 112 14.27 14.32 -3.63
N LEU A 113 14.13 15.11 -2.57
CA LEU A 113 13.57 16.46 -2.66
C LEU A 113 14.70 17.48 -2.78
N ASN A 114 14.40 18.64 -3.37
CA ASN A 114 15.30 19.81 -3.39
C ASN A 114 16.72 19.46 -3.84
N VAL A 115 16.84 18.75 -4.96
CA VAL A 115 18.13 18.44 -5.59
C VAL A 115 18.73 19.74 -6.12
N THR A 116 19.88 20.12 -5.57
CA THR A 116 20.62 21.33 -5.94
C THR A 116 22.04 20.97 -6.31
N VAL A 117 22.58 21.71 -7.27
CA VAL A 117 23.97 21.54 -7.75
C VAL A 117 24.65 22.90 -7.68
N ASN A 118 25.78 22.96 -7.01
CA ASN A 118 26.60 24.16 -6.91
C ASN A 118 28.02 23.86 -7.41
N CYS A 119 28.35 24.35 -8.60
CA CYS A 119 29.67 24.22 -9.18
C CYS A 119 30.44 25.54 -9.03
N THR A 120 31.61 25.49 -8.42
CA THR A 120 32.43 26.70 -8.21
C THR A 120 33.71 26.63 -9.03
N LYS A 121 34.00 27.69 -9.78
CA LYS A 121 35.23 27.78 -10.61
C LYS A 121 36.51 27.68 -9.77
N THR A 122 36.44 28.11 -8.51
CA THR A 122 37.56 28.11 -7.56
C THR A 122 37.88 26.72 -6.99
N SER A 123 36.91 25.80 -6.90
CA SER A 123 37.14 24.45 -6.36
C SER A 123 37.33 23.38 -7.44
N HIS A 124 37.10 23.73 -8.72
CA HIS A 124 37.02 22.77 -9.83
C HIS A 124 36.06 21.59 -9.56
N GLY A 125 35.11 21.76 -8.63
CA GLY A 125 34.19 20.73 -8.19
C GLY A 125 32.75 21.22 -8.15
N CYS A 126 31.83 20.24 -8.11
CA CYS A 126 30.41 20.47 -7.94
C CYS A 126 29.93 19.80 -6.65
N GLU A 127 29.25 20.57 -5.80
CA GLU A 127 28.54 20.05 -4.65
C GLU A 127 27.10 19.73 -5.06
N ILE A 128 26.67 18.47 -4.86
CA ILE A 128 25.29 18.04 -5.10
C ILE A 128 24.64 17.78 -3.75
N ARG A 129 23.50 18.44 -3.48
CA ARG A 129 22.77 18.32 -2.23
C ARG A 129 21.31 17.96 -2.51
N TRP A 130 20.73 17.14 -1.64
CA TRP A 130 19.30 16.82 -1.68
C TRP A 130 18.78 16.57 -0.27
N GLN A 131 17.47 16.59 -0.15
CA GLN A 131 16.73 16.18 1.03
C GLN A 131 16.14 14.78 0.81
N PRO A 132 16.02 13.96 1.87
CA PRO A 132 15.35 12.66 1.78
C PRO A 132 13.90 12.80 1.31
N PRO A 133 13.33 11.77 0.67
CA PRO A 133 11.91 11.77 0.35
C PRO A 133 11.07 11.73 1.63
N HIS A 134 9.83 12.21 1.53
CA HIS A 134 8.86 12.04 2.60
C HIS A 134 8.50 10.55 2.76
N THR A 135 8.34 10.12 4.01
CA THR A 135 7.97 8.74 4.35
C THR A 135 6.68 8.68 5.15
N SER A 136 5.91 7.64 4.91
CA SER A 136 4.66 7.31 5.62
C SER A 136 4.88 6.71 7.01
N HIS A 137 6.01 6.02 7.21
CA HIS A 137 6.25 5.24 8.43
C HIS A 137 7.66 5.37 9.01
N VAL A 138 8.71 5.24 8.21
CA VAL A 138 10.09 5.09 8.72
C VAL A 138 10.90 6.38 8.58
N LYS A 139 11.01 7.14 9.67
CA LYS A 139 11.90 8.31 9.78
C LYS A 139 13.35 7.91 10.13
N ARG A 140 13.92 6.93 9.42
CA ARG A 140 15.33 6.53 9.62
C ARG A 140 16.16 6.89 8.39
N HIS A 141 16.86 8.02 8.46
CA HIS A 141 17.73 8.51 7.39
C HIS A 141 18.79 7.48 6.96
N ALA A 142 19.27 6.65 7.89
CA ALA A 142 20.27 5.61 7.61
C ALA A 142 19.77 4.46 6.71
N CYS A 143 18.45 4.35 6.47
CA CYS A 143 17.89 3.28 5.62
C CYS A 143 17.92 3.63 4.13
N PHE A 144 18.12 4.89 3.76
CA PHE A 144 18.13 5.29 2.36
C PHE A 144 19.48 5.01 1.70
N LYS A 145 19.41 4.41 0.51
CA LYS A 145 20.52 4.35 -0.44
C LYS A 145 20.12 5.15 -1.67
N TYR A 146 21.06 5.91 -2.21
CA TYR A 146 20.82 6.80 -3.35
C TYR A 146 21.71 6.37 -4.52
N GLU A 147 21.17 6.54 -5.72
CA GLU A 147 21.89 6.40 -6.97
C GLU A 147 21.91 7.77 -7.65
N ILE A 148 23.06 8.15 -8.21
CA ILE A 148 23.25 9.41 -8.92
C ILE A 148 23.70 9.08 -10.33
N ALA A 149 22.88 9.42 -11.31
CA ALA A 149 23.24 9.34 -12.72
C ALA A 149 23.74 10.71 -13.18
N ILE A 150 24.99 10.78 -13.64
CA ILE A 150 25.60 11.98 -14.21
C ILE A 150 25.85 11.71 -15.69
N GLU A 151 25.16 12.46 -16.55
CA GLU A 151 25.30 12.36 -18.00
C GLU A 151 26.06 13.58 -18.53
N ASN A 152 27.17 13.34 -19.24
CA ASN A 152 27.81 14.37 -20.04
C ASN A 152 27.08 14.47 -21.38
N LYS A 153 26.70 15.69 -21.75
CA LYS A 153 26.20 15.99 -23.10
C LYS A 153 27.35 16.31 -24.04
#